data_AF-A0AAD5SHG2-F1
#
_entry.id   AF-A0AAD5SHG2-F1
#
_cell.length_a   1.000
_cell.length_b   1.000
_cell.length_c   1.000
_cell.angle_alpha   90.00
_cell.angle_beta   90.00
_cell.angle_gamma   90.00
#
_symmetry.space_group_name_H-M   'P 1'
#
loop_
_entity.id
_entity.type
_entity.pdbx_description
1 polymer ?
#
loop_
_entity_poly.entity_id
_entity_poly.type
_entity_poly.pdbx_seq_one_letter_code
_entity_poly.pdbx_strand_id
1 'polypeptide(L)'
;MSLRPKKVNFEAVYAVFQGVLVDMYDFANAKVSGIDMFQQVYDMCTAHPRPYTEQLFNALAAFLSERCSACAAVGGIDVPTRFIVKQLTNPLFA
;
A
#
# COMPACT_ATOMS: atom_id res chain seq x y z
N MET A 1 14.17 14.13 -10.06
CA MET A 1 12.81 13.55 -10.05
C MET A 1 11.81 14.70 -10.08
N SER A 2 10.83 14.67 -10.99
CA SER A 2 9.83 15.74 -11.10
C SER A 2 8.64 15.42 -10.19
N LEU A 3 8.31 16.33 -9.27
CA LEU A 3 7.11 16.29 -8.41
C LEU A 3 5.81 16.59 -9.18
N ARG A 4 5.85 16.60 -10.52
CA ARG A 4 4.68 16.88 -11.33
C ARG A 4 3.75 15.67 -11.32
N PRO A 5 2.42 15.89 -11.20
CA PRO A 5 1.44 14.82 -11.35
C PRO A 5 1.66 14.08 -12.66
N LYS A 6 1.78 12.76 -12.59
CA LYS A 6 1.91 11.89 -13.76
C LYS A 6 0.64 11.08 -13.95
N LYS A 7 0.37 10.69 -15.20
CA LYS A 7 -0.57 9.61 -15.47
C LYS A 7 0.11 8.31 -15.08
N VAL A 8 -0.44 7.64 -14.07
CA VAL A 8 0.09 6.39 -13.53
C VAL A 8 -0.94 5.30 -13.78
N ASN A 9 -0.48 4.16 -14.31
CA ASN A 9 -1.31 2.96 -14.36
C ASN A 9 -1.22 2.25 -13.01
N PHE A 10 -2.28 2.35 -12.21
CA PHE A 10 -2.34 1.79 -10.86
C PHE A 10 -1.99 0.30 -10.85
N GLU A 11 -2.57 -0.49 -11.75
CA GLU A 11 -2.42 -1.95 -11.75
C GLU A 11 -0.96 -2.38 -12.01
N ALA A 12 -0.31 -1.72 -12.97
CA ALA A 12 1.09 -2.00 -13.29
C ALA A 12 2.04 -1.61 -12.14
N VAL A 13 1.83 -0.45 -11.51
CA VAL A 13 2.68 0.01 -10.39
C VAL A 13 2.41 -0.80 -9.14
N TYR A 14 1.15 -1.12 -8.86
CA TYR A 14 0.76 -1.92 -7.70
C TYR A 14 1.28 -3.35 -7.80
N ALA A 15 1.28 -3.97 -8.99
CA ALA A 15 1.86 -5.32 -9.17
C ALA A 15 3.36 -5.37 -8.83
N VAL A 16 4.12 -4.35 -9.25
CA VAL A 16 5.54 -4.22 -8.89
C VAL A 16 5.70 -4.00 -7.39
N PHE A 17 4.90 -3.09 -6.82
CA PHE A 17 4.91 -2.80 -5.39
C PHE A 17 4.55 -4.02 -4.53
N GLN A 18 3.56 -4.81 -4.96
CA GLN A 18 3.15 -6.04 -4.29
C GLN A 18 4.27 -7.09 -4.34
N GLY A 19 4.98 -7.24 -5.46
CA GLY A 19 6.15 -8.13 -5.55
C GLY A 19 7.22 -7.77 -4.52
N VAL A 20 7.53 -6.47 -4.41
CA VAL A 20 8.49 -5.97 -3.40
C VAL A 20 8.00 -6.22 -1.98
N LEU A 21 6.70 -6.06 -1.70
CA LEU A 21 6.12 -6.38 -0.40
C LEU A 21 6.22 -7.86 -0.05
N VAL A 22 6.03 -8.75 -1.03
CA VAL A 22 6.21 -10.19 -0.85
C VAL A 22 7.68 -10.52 -0.56
N ASP A 23 8.61 -9.95 -1.32
CA ASP A 23 10.05 -10.15 -1.11
C ASP A 23 10.51 -9.65 0.28
N MET A 24 9.93 -8.54 0.76
CA MET A 24 10.16 -8.05 2.13
C MET A 24 9.58 -9.00 3.18
N TYR A 25 8.40 -9.56 2.94
CA TYR A 25 7.71 -10.44 3.89
C TYR A 25 8.37 -11.82 3.98
N ASP A 26 8.83 -12.36 2.86
CA ASP A 26 9.50 -13.67 2.79
C ASP A 26 10.97 -13.61 3.24
N PHE A 27 11.45 -12.44 3.69
CA PHE A 27 12.83 -12.20 4.13
C PHE A 27 13.89 -12.76 3.17
N ALA A 28 13.61 -12.73 1.86
CA ALA A 28 14.36 -13.43 0.83
C ALA A 28 15.78 -12.87 0.58
N ASN A 29 16.34 -12.06 1.50
CA ASN A 29 17.57 -11.27 1.31
C ASN A 29 17.54 -10.44 0.01
N ALA A 30 16.34 -10.08 -0.46
CA ALA A 30 16.18 -9.19 -1.59
C ALA A 30 16.64 -7.78 -1.17
N LYS A 31 17.55 -7.19 -1.96
CA LYS A 31 18.03 -5.82 -1.74
C LYS A 31 16.92 -4.85 -2.13
N VAL A 32 15.96 -4.64 -1.23
CA VAL A 32 14.85 -3.71 -1.43
C VAL A 32 15.33 -2.28 -1.16
N SER A 33 15.29 -1.44 -2.20
CA SER A 33 15.54 -0.01 -2.09
C SER A 33 14.28 0.67 -1.55
N GLY A 34 14.27 0.99 -0.26
CA GLY A 34 13.11 1.64 0.38
C GLY A 34 12.73 2.98 -0.27
N ILE A 35 13.69 3.70 -0.84
CA ILE A 35 13.48 4.96 -1.55
C ILE A 35 12.58 4.80 -2.78
N ASP A 36 12.72 3.69 -3.51
CA ASP A 36 11.91 3.44 -4.70
C ASP A 36 10.46 3.08 -4.34
N MET A 37 10.24 2.40 -3.21
CA MET A 37 8.90 2.14 -2.67
C MET A 37 8.17 3.43 -2.31
N PHE A 38 8.84 4.34 -1.58
CA PHE A 38 8.23 5.62 -1.21
C PHE A 38 7.85 6.43 -2.45
N GLN A 39 8.68 6.41 -3.48
CA GLN A 39 8.37 7.08 -4.74
C GLN A 39 7.17 6.46 -5.46
N GLN A 40 7.04 5.14 -5.49
CA GLN A 40 5.90 4.46 -6.10
C GLN A 40 4.58 4.81 -5.40
N VAL A 41 4.57 4.84 -4.06
CA VAL A 41 3.40 5.26 -3.28
C VAL A 41 3.07 6.72 -3.56
N TYR A 42 4.08 7.59 -3.60
CA TYR A 42 3.90 9.00 -3.93
C TYR A 42 3.28 9.19 -5.32
N ASP A 43 3.79 8.48 -6.32
CA ASP A 43 3.31 8.55 -7.70
C ASP A 43 1.84 8.04 -7.82
N MET A 44 1.46 7.00 -7.06
CA MET A 44 0.07 6.51 -7.00
C MET A 44 -0.89 7.48 -6.30
N CYS A 45 -0.44 8.12 -5.22
CA CYS A 45 -1.23 9.09 -4.46
C CYS A 45 -1.34 10.45 -5.15
N THR A 46 -0.36 10.82 -5.99
CA THR A 46 -0.35 12.08 -6.75
C THR A 46 -0.76 11.92 -8.22
N ALA A 47 -1.28 10.74 -8.57
CA ALA A 47 -1.73 10.44 -9.92
C ALA A 47 -2.89 11.33 -10.37
N HIS A 48 -2.88 11.71 -11.66
CA HIS A 48 -3.94 12.48 -12.31
C HIS A 48 -4.61 11.60 -13.37
N PRO A 49 -5.96 11.54 -13.48
CA PRO A 49 -6.98 12.53 -13.07
C PRO A 49 -7.60 12.37 -11.67
N ARG A 50 -7.45 11.21 -11.02
CA ARG A 50 -7.90 10.98 -9.63
C ARG A 50 -6.80 10.30 -8.83
N PRO A 51 -6.60 10.66 -7.55
CA PRO A 51 -5.67 9.96 -6.67
C PRO A 51 -6.16 8.54 -6.41
N TYR A 52 -5.25 7.57 -6.43
CA TYR A 52 -5.56 6.16 -6.15
C TYR A 52 -5.49 5.81 -4.66
N THR A 53 -5.53 6.80 -3.76
CA THR A 53 -5.31 6.61 -2.32
C THR A 53 -6.25 5.58 -1.70
N GLU A 54 -7.55 5.64 -1.99
CA GLU A 54 -8.51 4.67 -1.45
C GLU A 54 -8.33 3.28 -2.07
N GLN A 55 -8.02 3.21 -3.36
CA GLN A 55 -7.80 1.94 -4.05
C GLN A 55 -6.53 1.24 -3.55
N LEU A 56 -5.46 2.01 -3.33
CA LEU A 56 -4.22 1.53 -2.72
C LEU A 56 -4.47 1.03 -1.31
N PHE A 57 -5.23 1.77 -0.51
CA PHE A 57 -5.56 1.39 0.86
C PHE A 57 -6.35 0.08 0.92
N ASN A 58 -7.39 -0.06 0.09
CA ASN A 58 -8.18 -1.28 0.01
C ASN A 58 -7.35 -2.49 -0.46
N ALA A 59 -6.49 -2.28 -1.45
CA ALA A 59 -5.61 -3.35 -1.96
C ALA A 59 -4.58 -3.79 -0.91
N LEU A 60 -3.99 -2.84 -0.17
CA LEU A 60 -3.11 -3.13 0.97
C LEU A 60 -3.85 -3.87 2.10
N ALA A 61 -5.06 -3.44 2.44
CA ALA A 61 -5.88 -4.12 3.44
C ALA A 61 -6.22 -5.56 3.01
N ALA A 62 -6.53 -5.78 1.73
CA ALA A 62 -6.75 -7.11 1.17
C ALA A 62 -5.48 -7.97 1.23
N PHE A 63 -4.32 -7.44 0.81
CA PHE A 63 -3.03 -8.11 0.88
C PHE A 63 -2.67 -8.53 2.32
N LEU A 64 -2.84 -7.61 3.28
CA LEU A 64 -2.61 -7.89 4.69
C LEU A 64 -3.61 -8.91 5.23
N SER A 65 -4.89 -8.82 4.84
CA SER A 65 -5.91 -9.79 5.26
C SER A 65 -5.63 -11.19 4.71
N GLU A 66 -5.18 -11.31 3.45
CA GLU A 66 -4.80 -12.59 2.85
C GLU A 66 -3.60 -13.21 3.58
N ARG A 67 -2.54 -12.43 3.82
CA ARG A 67 -1.36 -12.92 4.54
C ARG A 67 -1.64 -13.17 6.02
N CYS A 68 -2.49 -12.37 6.65
CA CYS A 68 -2.87 -12.55 8.05
C CYS A 68 -3.87 -13.70 8.24
N SER A 69 -4.75 -13.99 7.27
CA SER A 69 -5.61 -15.19 7.31
C SER A 69 -4.81 -16.47 7.05
N ALA A 70 -3.79 -16.43 6.19
CA ALA A 70 -2.80 -17.51 6.09
C ALA A 70 -2.02 -17.68 7.41
N CYS A 71 -1.76 -16.59 8.14
CA CYS A 71 -1.12 -16.59 9.45
C CYS A 71 -2.08 -16.87 10.63
N ALA A 72 -3.40 -16.76 10.46
CA ALA A 72 -4.39 -16.95 11.53
C ALA A 72 -4.48 -18.41 12.01
N ALA A 73 -3.87 -19.35 11.28
CA ALA A 73 -3.60 -20.69 11.78
C ALA A 73 -2.46 -20.73 12.84
N VAL A 74 -1.71 -19.65 13.01
CA VAL A 74 -0.54 -19.51 13.89
C VAL A 74 -0.58 -18.16 14.64
N GLY A 75 -1.62 -17.95 15.46
CA GLY A 75 -1.56 -17.00 16.58
C GLY A 75 -1.92 -15.53 16.30
N GLY A 76 -3.19 -15.20 16.55
CA GLY A 76 -3.55 -14.14 17.51
C GLY A 76 -3.13 -12.68 17.25
N ILE A 77 -3.42 -12.12 16.08
CA ILE A 77 -3.52 -10.65 15.93
C ILE A 77 -4.87 -10.30 15.29
N ASP A 78 -5.87 -10.08 16.16
CA ASP A 78 -7.07 -9.32 15.84
C ASP A 78 -6.65 -7.90 15.47
N VAL A 79 -6.55 -7.58 14.17
CA VAL A 79 -6.48 -6.19 13.71
C VAL A 79 -7.91 -5.75 13.36
N PRO A 80 -8.57 -4.93 14.19
CA PRO A 80 -9.88 -4.41 13.87
C PRO A 80 -9.74 -3.40 12.74
N THR A 81 -10.11 -3.81 11.53
CA THR A 81 -10.19 -3.01 10.29
C THR A 81 -11.03 -1.72 10.43
N ARG A 82 -11.73 -1.54 11.55
CA ARG A 82 -12.50 -0.34 11.91
C ARG A 82 -11.66 0.84 12.44
N PHE A 83 -10.41 0.66 12.83
CA PHE A 83 -9.62 1.75 13.42
C PHE A 83 -8.93 2.67 12.39
N ILE A 84 -8.57 2.16 11.22
CA ILE A 84 -7.76 2.93 10.25
C ILE A 84 -8.63 3.92 9.46
N VAL A 85 -9.88 3.58 9.14
CA VAL A 85 -10.80 4.48 8.41
C VAL A 85 -11.16 5.72 9.24
N LYS A 86 -11.19 5.61 10.58
CA LYS A 86 -11.62 6.69 11.48
C LYS A 86 -10.58 7.79 11.67
N GLN A 87 -9.31 7.57 11.30
CA GLN A 87 -8.24 8.58 11.40
C GLN A 87 -8.15 9.48 10.15
N LEU A 88 -8.70 9.08 9.01
CA LEU A 88 -8.64 9.87 7.76
C LEU A 88 -9.90 10.70 7.49
N THR A 89 -10.98 10.52 8.26
CA THR A 89 -12.18 11.40 8.22
C THR A 89 -12.09 12.60 9.16
N ASN A 90 -10.89 12.99 9.61
CA ASN A 90 -10.72 14.22 10.39
C ASN A 90 -10.73 15.45 9.44
N PRO A 91 -11.68 16.39 9.59
CA PRO A 91 -11.81 17.56 8.72
C PRO A 91 -10.84 18.67 9.13
N LEU A 92 -9.53 18.39 9.08
CA LEU A 92 -8.46 19.38 9.35
C LEU A 92 -7.64 19.74 8.10
N PHE A 93 -8.06 19.26 6.92
CA PHE A 93 -7.60 19.72 5.61
C PHE A 93 -8.79 20.29 4.80
N ALA A 94 -9.49 21.25 5.41
CA ALA A 94 -10.41 22.15 4.74
C ALA A 94 -9.80 23.56 4.72
#